data_AF-A0A1H4EHG4-F1
#
_entry.id   AF-A0A1H4EHG4-F1
#
_cell.length_a   1.000
_cell.length_b   1.000
_cell.length_c   1.000
_cell.angle_alpha   90.00
_cell.angle_beta   90.00
_cell.angle_gamma   90.00
#
_symmetry.space_group_name_H-M   'P 1'
#
loop_
_entity.id
_entity.type
_entity.pdbx_description
1 polymer ?
#
loop_
_entity_poly.entity_id
_entity_poly.type
_entity_poly.pdbx_seq_one_letter_code
_entity_poly.pdbx_strand_id
1 'polypeptide(L)'
;MKVMNLAVGCLLSLFIGATQASTVVTKQNLQRYLTMLPEMEALEARFPEVDSSTLELQSHCNWQRHYDTTLSKLATTEHRRALEQLLKQHNFTPAEYTELSFKFAWTSLQMVEPMMEMMQQMLEYMPAEERAEQEAEMHNLKQITTLLNQCMTNAEKETITKLTGELMQQMMGMDEESMQQFEQLLQQMQ
;
A
#
# COMPACT_ATOMS: atom_id res chain seq x y z
N MET A 1 -2.22 47.07 54.62
CA MET A 1 -1.14 47.30 53.63
C MET A 1 -0.94 46.02 52.85
N LYS A 2 -1.01 46.12 51.52
CA LYS A 2 -0.82 45.02 50.57
C LYS A 2 0.65 44.59 50.56
N VAL A 3 0.90 43.29 50.59
CA VAL A 3 2.12 42.70 50.01
C VAL A 3 1.64 41.60 49.07
N MET A 4 1.78 41.87 47.76
CA MET A 4 1.43 40.95 46.68
C MET A 4 2.49 39.86 46.59
N ASN A 5 2.05 38.60 46.67
CA ASN A 5 2.88 37.44 46.38
C ASN A 5 3.20 37.38 44.90
N LEU A 6 4.50 37.29 44.61
CA LEU A 6 5.05 36.93 43.32
C LEU A 6 5.13 35.40 43.23
N ALA A 7 4.84 34.93 42.02
CA ALA A 7 5.48 33.79 41.35
C ALA A 7 4.92 32.38 41.55
N VAL A 8 4.92 31.69 40.40
CA VAL A 8 4.91 30.24 40.18
C VAL A 8 3.54 29.57 40.30
N GLY A 9 2.68 29.85 39.32
CA GLY A 9 1.45 29.09 39.07
C GLY A 9 1.48 28.46 37.69
N CYS A 10 2.20 27.35 37.57
CA CYS A 10 2.05 26.28 36.56
C CYS A 10 1.67 26.70 35.13
N LEU A 11 2.70 26.92 34.31
CA LEU A 11 2.73 26.44 32.92
C LEU A 11 2.60 24.90 32.93
N LEU A 12 1.41 24.39 33.20
CA LEU A 12 1.09 22.97 33.02
C LEU A 12 0.65 22.78 31.56
N SER A 13 1.69 22.63 30.74
CA SER A 13 1.79 21.56 29.75
C SER A 13 0.47 21.18 29.09
N LEU A 14 0.12 21.95 28.06
CA LEU A 14 -0.53 21.44 26.86
C LEU A 14 0.33 20.30 26.31
N PHE A 15 0.23 19.10 26.90
CA PHE A 15 0.43 17.87 26.15
C PHE A 15 -0.74 17.81 25.17
N ILE A 16 -0.57 18.53 24.07
CA ILE A 16 -1.21 18.18 22.81
C ILE A 16 -0.64 16.80 22.52
N GLY A 17 -1.30 15.76 23.04
CA GLY A 17 -1.11 14.42 22.57
C GLY A 17 -1.36 14.51 21.09
N ALA A 18 -0.29 14.37 20.29
CA ALA A 18 -0.42 14.03 18.90
C ALA A 18 -1.24 12.74 18.90
N THR A 19 -2.54 12.88 18.66
CA THR A 19 -3.40 11.79 18.27
C THR A 19 -2.80 11.32 16.96
N GLN A 20 -1.86 10.38 17.05
CA GLN A 20 -1.34 9.71 15.88
C GLN A 20 -2.58 9.15 15.20
N ALA A 21 -2.92 9.69 14.03
CA ALA A 21 -3.97 9.13 13.21
C ALA A 21 -3.67 7.64 13.10
N SER A 22 -4.63 6.82 13.51
CA SER A 22 -4.46 5.37 13.55
C SER A 22 -4.15 4.89 12.14
N THR A 23 -2.89 4.60 11.86
CA THR A 23 -2.49 4.04 10.56
C THR A 23 -2.98 2.61 10.45
N VAL A 24 -3.41 2.22 9.26
CA VAL A 24 -3.71 0.81 8.96
C VAL A 24 -2.44 -0.02 8.74
N VAL A 25 -1.29 0.63 8.55
CA VAL A 25 0.01 -0.01 8.34
C VAL A 25 0.59 -0.45 9.68
N THR A 26 0.12 -1.61 10.15
CA THR A 26 0.61 -2.24 11.39
C THR A 26 1.00 -3.69 11.11
N LYS A 27 1.90 -4.25 11.92
CA LYS A 27 2.29 -5.66 11.83
C LYS A 27 1.08 -6.60 11.89
N GLN A 28 0.15 -6.32 12.81
CA GLN A 28 -1.06 -7.10 12.99
C GLN A 28 -1.97 -7.05 11.76
N ASN A 29 -2.17 -5.86 11.18
CA ASN A 29 -3.01 -5.71 9.99
C ASN A 29 -2.36 -6.40 8.79
N LEU A 30 -1.05 -6.26 8.63
CA LEU A 30 -0.35 -6.88 7.51
C LEU A 30 -0.32 -8.42 7.60
N GLN A 31 -0.15 -8.97 8.80
CA GLN A 31 -0.28 -10.42 9.02
C GLN A 31 -1.70 -10.93 8.73
N ARG A 32 -2.73 -10.19 9.16
CA ARG A 32 -4.13 -10.50 8.81
C ARG A 32 -4.36 -10.47 7.30
N TYR A 33 -3.83 -9.45 6.62
CA TYR A 33 -3.91 -9.32 5.17
C TYR A 33 -3.28 -10.53 4.47
N LEU A 34 -2.04 -10.89 4.82
CA LEU A 34 -1.36 -12.06 4.25
C LEU A 34 -2.09 -13.38 4.54
N THR A 35 -2.66 -13.53 5.73
CA THR A 35 -3.46 -14.72 6.08
C THR A 35 -4.72 -14.85 5.23
N MET A 36 -5.31 -13.72 4.83
CA MET A 36 -6.51 -13.67 4.00
C MET A 36 -6.23 -13.92 2.51
N LEU A 37 -5.00 -13.69 2.02
CA LEU A 37 -4.67 -13.77 0.59
C LEU A 37 -5.08 -15.08 -0.10
N PRO A 38 -4.82 -16.28 0.45
CA PRO A 38 -5.23 -17.53 -0.21
C PRO A 38 -6.75 -17.66 -0.38
N GLU A 39 -7.53 -17.14 0.57
CA GLU A 39 -8.99 -17.11 0.47
C GLU A 39 -9.47 -16.05 -0.53
N MET A 40 -8.74 -14.93 -0.66
CA MET A 40 -8.99 -13.92 -1.69
C MET A 40 -8.72 -14.49 -3.10
N GLU A 41 -7.61 -15.19 -3.30
CA GLU A 41 -7.28 -15.86 -4.56
C GLU A 41 -8.34 -16.91 -4.94
N ALA A 42 -8.78 -17.72 -3.96
CA ALA A 42 -9.85 -18.68 -4.16
C ALA A 42 -11.20 -18.00 -4.47
N LEU A 43 -11.45 -16.81 -3.92
CA LEU A 43 -12.63 -16.01 -4.23
C LEU A 43 -12.57 -15.48 -5.67
N GLU A 44 -11.44 -14.89 -6.08
CA GLU A 44 -11.24 -14.39 -7.45
C GLU A 44 -11.36 -15.50 -8.49
N ALA A 45 -10.76 -16.68 -8.24
CA ALA A 45 -10.86 -17.85 -9.11
C ALA A 45 -12.30 -18.36 -9.32
N ARG A 46 -13.20 -18.12 -8.34
CA ARG A 46 -14.64 -18.45 -8.46
C ARG A 46 -15.41 -17.47 -9.34
N PHE A 47 -14.87 -16.26 -9.56
CA PHE A 47 -15.49 -15.19 -10.34
C PHE A 47 -14.55 -14.70 -11.45
N PRO A 48 -14.19 -15.55 -12.43
CA PRO A 48 -13.17 -15.26 -13.44
C PRO A 48 -13.55 -14.14 -14.42
N GLU A 49 -14.82 -13.73 -14.45
CA GLU A 49 -15.29 -12.62 -15.28
C GLU A 49 -14.95 -11.24 -14.70
N VAL A 50 -14.33 -11.20 -13.51
CA VAL A 50 -13.82 -9.95 -12.93
C VAL A 50 -12.37 -9.77 -13.36
N ASP A 51 -12.17 -8.84 -14.27
CA ASP A 51 -10.84 -8.35 -14.61
C ASP A 51 -10.33 -7.42 -13.50
N SER A 52 -9.63 -8.01 -12.52
CA SER A 52 -8.99 -7.29 -11.41
C SER A 52 -7.86 -6.37 -11.87
N SER A 53 -7.40 -6.48 -13.12
CA SER A 53 -6.41 -5.56 -13.69
C SER A 53 -6.95 -4.13 -13.88
N THR A 54 -8.27 -3.93 -13.77
CA THR A 54 -8.95 -2.62 -13.92
C THR A 54 -9.11 -1.84 -12.61
N LEU A 55 -8.33 -2.16 -11.57
CA LEU A 55 -8.19 -1.38 -10.33
C LEU A 55 -7.53 -0.03 -10.62
N GLU A 56 -8.29 0.86 -11.26
CA GLU A 56 -7.91 2.24 -11.50
C GLU A 56 -7.81 2.98 -10.16
N LEU A 57 -6.59 3.36 -9.80
CA LEU A 57 -6.37 4.22 -8.65
C LEU A 57 -6.86 5.64 -8.99
N GLN A 58 -8.05 5.99 -8.49
CA GLN A 58 -8.63 7.34 -8.58
C GLN A 58 -7.76 8.38 -7.85
N SER A 59 -7.66 9.61 -8.36
CA SER A 59 -6.81 10.72 -7.86
C SER A 59 -7.19 11.31 -6.49
N HIS A 60 -7.45 10.48 -5.48
CA HIS A 60 -7.76 10.89 -4.11
C HIS A 60 -7.33 9.82 -3.09
N CYS A 61 -7.22 10.21 -1.82
CA CYS A 61 -6.88 9.28 -0.71
C CYS A 61 -8.12 8.82 0.08
N ASN A 62 -9.33 8.96 -0.49
CA ASN A 62 -10.55 8.46 0.14
C ASN A 62 -10.70 6.96 -0.15
N TRP A 63 -10.26 6.13 0.79
CA TRP A 63 -10.23 4.67 0.64
C TRP A 63 -11.61 4.02 0.62
N GLN A 64 -12.59 4.58 1.33
CA GLN A 64 -13.97 4.11 1.20
C GLN A 64 -14.50 4.35 -0.21
N ARG A 65 -14.22 5.52 -0.79
CA ARG A 65 -14.62 5.82 -2.17
C ARG A 65 -13.91 4.93 -3.19
N HIS A 66 -12.63 4.61 -2.97
CA HIS A 66 -11.92 3.61 -3.77
C HIS A 66 -12.62 2.26 -3.69
N TYR A 67 -12.94 1.79 -2.47
CA TYR A 67 -13.65 0.55 -2.28
C TYR A 67 -15.01 0.54 -2.98
N ASP A 68 -15.82 1.58 -2.83
CA ASP A 68 -17.13 1.69 -3.47
C ASP A 68 -17.01 1.66 -5.00
N THR A 69 -15.95 2.29 -5.54
CA THR A 69 -15.65 2.28 -6.98
C THR A 69 -15.24 0.88 -7.44
N THR A 70 -14.35 0.20 -6.71
CA THR A 70 -13.96 -1.19 -6.99
C THR A 70 -15.15 -2.12 -6.92
N LEU A 71 -15.97 -2.01 -5.86
CA LEU A 71 -17.21 -2.77 -5.74
C LEU A 71 -18.11 -2.51 -6.94
N SER A 72 -18.26 -1.26 -7.39
CA SER A 72 -19.11 -0.92 -8.55
C SER A 72 -18.74 -1.70 -9.81
N LYS A 73 -17.46 -2.05 -9.98
CA LYS A 73 -16.91 -2.83 -11.09
C LYS A 73 -17.05 -4.35 -10.90
N LEU A 74 -17.34 -4.84 -9.69
CA LEU A 74 -17.55 -6.28 -9.47
C LEU A 74 -18.82 -6.76 -10.19
N ALA A 75 -18.64 -7.80 -11.01
CA ALA A 75 -19.60 -8.28 -12.01
C ALA A 75 -20.95 -8.73 -11.42
N THR A 76 -20.99 -9.23 -10.19
CA THR A 76 -22.24 -9.77 -9.59
C THR A 76 -22.42 -9.34 -8.14
N THR A 77 -23.68 -9.22 -7.71
CA THR A 77 -24.06 -9.03 -6.30
C THR A 77 -23.53 -10.15 -5.40
N GLU A 78 -23.37 -11.36 -5.95
CA GLU A 78 -22.80 -12.49 -5.23
C GLU A 78 -21.31 -12.29 -4.92
N HIS A 79 -20.53 -11.84 -5.90
CA HIS A 79 -19.11 -11.55 -5.69
C HIS A 79 -18.93 -10.46 -4.61
N ARG A 80 -19.68 -9.35 -4.70
CA ARG A 80 -19.62 -8.29 -3.68
C ARG A 80 -19.86 -8.80 -2.26
N ARG A 81 -20.93 -9.58 -2.08
CA ARG A 81 -21.29 -10.15 -0.78
C ARG A 81 -20.23 -11.14 -0.27
N ALA A 82 -19.65 -11.94 -1.15
CA ALA A 82 -18.60 -12.89 -0.78
C ALA A 82 -17.31 -12.17 -0.35
N LEU A 83 -16.93 -11.09 -1.04
CA LEU A 83 -15.83 -10.23 -0.64
C LEU A 83 -16.08 -9.59 0.73
N GLU A 84 -17.23 -8.93 0.92
CA GLU A 84 -17.59 -8.29 2.20
C GLU A 84 -17.61 -9.28 3.37
N GLN A 85 -18.10 -10.50 3.12
CA GLN A 85 -18.10 -11.57 4.12
C GLN A 85 -16.67 -11.98 4.49
N LEU A 86 -15.78 -12.12 3.51
CA LEU A 86 -14.37 -12.47 3.73
C LEU A 86 -13.65 -11.38 4.53
N LEU A 87 -13.81 -10.11 4.13
CA LEU A 87 -13.22 -8.97 4.87
C LEU A 87 -13.69 -8.97 6.33
N LYS A 88 -14.98 -9.21 6.56
CA LYS A 88 -15.54 -9.28 7.91
C LYS A 88 -14.98 -10.44 8.72
N GLN A 89 -14.78 -11.62 8.12
CA GLN A 89 -14.17 -12.79 8.78
C GLN A 89 -12.75 -12.49 9.29
N HIS A 90 -12.00 -11.69 8.52
CA HIS A 90 -10.64 -11.26 8.86
C HIS A 90 -10.58 -9.95 9.66
N ASN A 91 -11.73 -9.45 10.12
CA ASN A 91 -11.88 -8.22 10.90
C ASN A 91 -11.31 -6.97 10.18
N PHE A 92 -11.48 -6.90 8.86
CA PHE A 92 -11.25 -5.69 8.08
C PHE A 92 -12.56 -4.97 7.84
N THR A 93 -12.55 -3.65 8.01
CA THR A 93 -13.50 -2.81 7.29
C THR A 93 -13.08 -2.69 5.81
N PRO A 94 -14.01 -2.40 4.90
CA PRO A 94 -13.68 -2.17 3.50
C PRO A 94 -12.60 -1.12 3.26
N ALA A 95 -12.70 0.02 3.92
CA ALA A 95 -11.72 1.10 3.80
C ALA A 95 -10.33 0.67 4.27
N GLU A 96 -10.23 -0.04 5.40
CA GLU A 96 -8.94 -0.54 5.91
C GLU A 96 -8.30 -1.56 4.96
N TYR A 97 -9.11 -2.46 4.40
CA TYR A 97 -8.63 -3.42 3.41
C TYR A 97 -8.07 -2.71 2.17
N THR A 98 -8.86 -1.82 1.57
CA THR A 98 -8.45 -1.08 0.37
C THR A 98 -7.24 -0.20 0.62
N GLU A 99 -7.18 0.50 1.75
CA GLU A 99 -6.02 1.29 2.12
C GLU A 99 -4.77 0.41 2.27
N LEU A 100 -4.87 -0.68 3.01
CA LEU A 100 -3.73 -1.57 3.26
C LEU A 100 -3.26 -2.27 1.98
N SER A 101 -4.18 -2.72 1.12
CA SER A 101 -3.83 -3.38 -0.15
C SER A 101 -3.06 -2.44 -1.07
N PHE A 102 -3.50 -1.18 -1.21
CA PHE A 102 -2.81 -0.18 -2.03
C PHE A 102 -1.50 0.28 -1.42
N LYS A 103 -1.44 0.48 -0.10
CA LYS A 103 -0.18 0.80 0.58
C LYS A 103 0.80 -0.38 0.45
N PHE A 104 0.35 -1.61 0.56
CA PHE A 104 1.22 -2.78 0.35
C PHE A 104 1.69 -2.90 -1.10
N ALA A 105 0.82 -2.64 -2.08
CA ALA A 105 1.21 -2.61 -3.49
C ALA A 105 2.29 -1.54 -3.78
N TRP A 106 2.31 -0.43 -3.02
CA TRP A 106 3.36 0.59 -3.15
C TRP A 106 4.77 0.00 -2.98
N THR A 107 5.00 -0.94 -2.06
CA THR A 107 6.35 -1.53 -1.89
C THR A 107 6.78 -2.32 -3.13
N SER A 108 5.83 -3.00 -3.77
CA SER A 108 6.08 -3.70 -5.04
C SER A 108 6.40 -2.73 -6.17
N LEU A 109 5.68 -1.61 -6.24
CA LEU A 109 5.96 -0.54 -7.21
C LEU A 109 7.34 0.09 -7.01
N GLN A 110 7.78 0.26 -5.77
CA GLN A 110 9.13 0.76 -5.47
C GLN A 110 10.23 -0.22 -5.88
N MET A 111 10.00 -1.53 -5.78
CA MET A 111 10.97 -2.53 -6.21
C MET A 111 11.17 -2.56 -7.74
N VAL A 112 10.12 -2.26 -8.51
CA VAL A 112 10.18 -2.25 -9.98
C VAL A 112 10.53 -0.88 -10.56
N GLU A 113 10.56 0.18 -9.77
CA GLU A 113 10.86 1.55 -10.22
C GLU A 113 12.20 1.67 -10.97
N PRO A 114 13.32 1.08 -10.49
CA PRO A 114 14.58 1.11 -11.25
C PRO A 114 14.48 0.40 -12.61
N MET A 115 13.70 -0.69 -12.68
CA MET A 115 13.47 -1.42 -13.92
C MET A 115 12.65 -0.57 -14.91
N MET A 116 11.66 0.17 -14.43
CA MET A 116 10.89 1.10 -15.25
C MET A 116 11.79 2.22 -15.81
N GLU A 117 12.70 2.77 -15.02
CA GLU A 117 13.66 3.78 -15.49
C GLU A 117 14.59 3.24 -16.58
N MET A 118 15.07 2.00 -16.41
CA MET A 118 15.87 1.31 -17.44
C MET A 118 15.04 1.06 -18.71
N MET A 119 13.80 0.56 -18.57
CA MET A 119 12.90 0.36 -19.71
C MET A 119 12.62 1.65 -20.46
N GLN A 120 12.49 2.78 -19.75
CA GLN A 120 12.28 4.09 -20.35
C GLN A 120 13.45 4.50 -21.25
N GLN A 121 14.69 4.15 -20.88
CA GLN A 121 15.87 4.37 -21.74
C GLN A 121 15.88 3.44 -22.96
N MET A 122 15.30 2.24 -22.84
CA MET A 122 15.26 1.26 -23.93
C MET A 122 14.12 1.49 -24.93
N LEU A 123 13.10 2.28 -24.58
CA LEU A 123 11.95 2.57 -25.45
C LEU A 123 12.36 3.05 -26.85
N GLU A 124 13.43 3.84 -26.96
CA GLU A 124 13.88 4.41 -28.23
C GLU A 124 14.29 3.33 -29.26
N TYR A 125 14.66 2.15 -28.77
CA TYR A 125 15.06 0.99 -29.58
C TYR A 125 13.90 0.02 -29.88
N MET A 126 12.73 0.22 -29.25
CA MET A 126 11.55 -0.63 -29.49
C MET A 126 10.83 -0.23 -30.79
N PRO A 127 10.17 -1.19 -31.48
CA PRO A 127 9.22 -0.91 -32.54
C PRO A 127 8.14 0.09 -32.09
N ALA A 128 7.64 0.92 -33.02
CA ALA A 128 6.73 2.01 -32.67
C ALA A 128 5.41 1.56 -32.01
N GLU A 129 4.90 0.38 -32.37
CA GLU A 129 3.67 -0.18 -31.80
C GLU A 129 3.88 -0.62 -30.35
N GLU A 130 4.92 -1.40 -30.07
CA GLU A 130 5.30 -1.84 -28.72
C GLU A 130 5.69 -0.66 -27.82
N ARG A 131 6.36 0.35 -28.39
CA ARG A 131 6.75 1.56 -27.68
C ARG A 131 5.55 2.31 -27.12
N ALA A 132 4.50 2.49 -27.92
CA ALA A 132 3.33 3.25 -27.51
C ALA A 132 2.57 2.58 -26.36
N GLU A 133 2.45 1.25 -26.40
CA GLU A 133 1.87 0.45 -25.31
C GLU A 133 2.72 0.57 -24.04
N GLN A 134 4.03 0.38 -24.16
CA GLN A 134 4.94 0.43 -23.02
C GLN A 134 5.04 1.84 -22.39
N GLU A 135 4.99 2.90 -23.20
CA GLU A 135 4.90 4.29 -22.75
C GLU A 135 3.62 4.55 -21.94
N ALA A 136 2.48 4.03 -22.42
CA ALA A 136 1.20 4.18 -21.72
C ALA A 136 1.20 3.44 -20.38
N GLU A 137 1.73 2.22 -20.33
CA GLU A 137 1.85 1.44 -19.11
C GLU A 137 2.77 2.14 -18.08
N MET A 138 3.97 2.56 -18.49
CA MET A 138 4.89 3.26 -17.59
C MET A 138 4.32 4.58 -17.09
N HIS A 139 3.61 5.33 -17.94
CA HIS A 139 2.92 6.53 -17.52
C HIS A 139 1.86 6.23 -16.45
N ASN A 140 1.05 5.19 -16.64
CA ASN A 140 0.06 4.76 -15.66
C ASN A 140 0.71 4.36 -14.33
N LEU A 141 1.76 3.53 -14.37
CA LEU A 141 2.49 3.11 -13.17
C LEU A 141 3.08 4.32 -12.42
N LYS A 142 3.67 5.29 -13.14
CA LYS A 142 4.19 6.52 -12.53
C LYS A 142 3.10 7.36 -11.86
N GLN A 143 1.92 7.45 -12.47
CA GLN A 143 0.77 8.14 -11.88
C GLN A 143 0.30 7.45 -10.59
N ILE A 144 0.18 6.13 -10.61
CA ILE A 144 -0.18 5.32 -9.44
C ILE A 144 0.85 5.52 -8.31
N THR A 145 2.15 5.39 -8.60
CA THR A 145 3.22 5.59 -7.63
C THR A 145 3.19 7.00 -7.04
N THR A 146 2.96 8.03 -7.87
CA THR A 146 2.85 9.42 -7.42
C THR A 146 1.69 9.61 -6.44
N LEU A 147 0.53 9.04 -6.76
CA LEU A 147 -0.66 9.15 -5.94
C LEU A 147 -0.52 8.40 -4.61
N LEU A 148 -0.01 7.17 -4.62
CA LEU A 148 0.26 6.41 -3.39
C LEU A 148 1.25 7.16 -2.49
N ASN A 149 2.27 7.78 -3.09
CA ASN A 149 3.23 8.61 -2.37
C ASN A 149 2.58 9.83 -1.68
N GLN A 150 1.50 10.38 -2.25
CA GLN A 150 0.74 11.48 -1.64
C GLN A 150 -0.24 10.99 -0.56
N CYS A 151 -0.75 9.78 -0.68
CA CYS A 151 -1.69 9.18 0.26
C CYS A 151 -1.03 8.48 1.47
N MET A 152 0.30 8.51 1.55
CA MET A 152 1.07 7.93 2.63
C MET A 152 1.92 8.97 3.34
N THR A 153 1.91 8.93 4.66
CA THR A 153 2.87 9.68 5.47
C THR A 153 4.27 9.05 5.38
N ASN A 154 5.31 9.81 5.70
CA ASN A 154 6.67 9.26 5.75
C ASN A 154 6.81 8.12 6.77
N ALA A 155 6.15 8.24 7.92
CA ALA A 155 6.14 7.18 8.94
C ALA A 155 5.51 5.88 8.41
N GLU A 156 4.46 5.97 7.58
CA GLU A 156 3.84 4.81 6.95
C GLU A 156 4.76 4.16 5.90
N LYS A 157 5.47 4.97 5.11
CA LYS A 157 6.46 4.47 4.14
C LYS A 157 7.58 3.71 4.86
N GLU A 158 8.14 4.29 5.91
CA GLU A 158 9.18 3.63 6.73
C GLU A 158 8.65 2.34 7.36
N THR A 159 7.45 2.39 7.95
CA THR A 159 6.85 1.24 8.61
C THR A 159 6.56 0.12 7.61
N ILE A 160 6.01 0.42 6.43
CA ILE A 160 5.65 -0.62 5.48
C ILE A 160 6.88 -1.25 4.83
N THR A 161 7.93 -0.49 4.54
CA THR A 161 9.20 -1.02 4.03
C THR A 161 9.79 -2.01 5.03
N LYS A 162 9.87 -1.61 6.31
CA LYS A 162 10.36 -2.48 7.39
C LYS A 162 9.53 -3.75 7.51
N LEU A 163 8.20 -3.62 7.60
CA LEU A 163 7.33 -4.78 7.80
C LEU A 163 7.32 -5.72 6.59
N THR A 164 7.41 -5.19 5.37
CA THR A 164 7.51 -6.01 4.16
C THR A 164 8.80 -6.81 4.15
N GLY A 165 9.92 -6.20 4.53
CA GLY A 165 11.20 -6.90 4.70
C GLY A 165 11.11 -8.04 5.73
N GLU A 166 10.56 -7.76 6.92
CA GLU A 166 10.36 -8.79 7.96
C GLU A 166 9.48 -9.95 7.47
N LEU A 167 8.44 -9.67 6.68
CA LEU A 167 7.53 -10.70 6.17
C LEU A 167 8.13 -11.48 5.01
N MET A 168 8.89 -10.83 4.14
CA MET A 168 9.67 -11.49 3.09
C MET A 168 10.68 -12.47 3.70
N GLN A 169 11.41 -12.07 4.76
CA GLN A 169 12.27 -12.97 5.53
C GLN A 169 11.50 -14.18 6.05
N GLN A 170 10.35 -13.93 6.67
CA GLN A 170 9.53 -14.98 7.25
C GLN A 170 8.96 -15.94 6.18
N MET A 171 8.54 -15.43 5.02
CA MET A 171 7.95 -16.24 3.94
C MET A 171 9.00 -17.03 3.16
N MET A 172 10.18 -16.45 2.91
CA MET A 172 11.25 -17.11 2.18
C MET A 172 12.12 -18.00 3.09
N GLY A 173 11.90 -17.98 4.41
CA GLY A 173 12.77 -18.64 5.38
C GLY A 173 14.21 -18.12 5.30
N MET A 174 14.40 -16.92 4.76
CA MET A 174 15.71 -16.29 4.58
C MET A 174 16.16 -15.71 5.92
N ASP A 175 17.39 -16.04 6.30
CA ASP A 175 18.05 -15.39 7.42
C ASP A 175 18.43 -13.93 7.07
N GLU A 176 18.77 -13.17 8.10
CA GLU A 176 19.07 -11.74 8.00
C GLU A 176 20.24 -11.45 7.03
N GLU A 177 21.20 -12.37 6.93
CA GLU A 177 22.36 -12.28 6.04
C GLU A 177 21.95 -12.42 4.57
N SER A 178 21.05 -13.37 4.26
CA SER A 178 20.52 -13.58 2.92
C SER A 178 19.70 -12.38 2.42
N MET A 179 19.00 -11.68 3.31
CA MET A 179 18.29 -10.44 2.96
C MET A 179 19.23 -9.27 2.73
N GLN A 180 20.28 -9.11 3.53
CA GLN A 180 21.28 -8.08 3.27
C GLN A 180 21.95 -8.27 1.90
N GLN A 181 22.16 -9.52 1.46
CA GLN A 181 22.65 -9.81 0.11
C GLN A 181 21.63 -9.46 -0.98
N PHE A 182 20.34 -9.73 -0.77
CA PHE A 182 19.28 -9.33 -1.70
C PHE A 182 19.15 -7.80 -1.79
N GLU A 183 19.17 -7.09 -0.65
CA GLU A 183 19.17 -5.63 -0.62
C GLU A 183 20.43 -5.05 -1.28
N GLN A 184 21.61 -5.66 -1.09
CA GLN A 184 22.82 -5.27 -1.81
C GLN A 184 22.71 -5.49 -3.32
N LEU A 185 22.09 -6.59 -3.76
CA LEU A 185 21.83 -6.83 -5.18
C LEU A 185 20.89 -5.76 -5.75
N LEU A 186 19.82 -5.41 -5.03
CA LEU A 186 18.92 -4.32 -5.42
C LEU A 186 19.65 -2.97 -5.50
N GLN A 187 20.54 -2.67 -4.55
CA GLN A 187 21.35 -1.45 -4.55
C GLN A 187 22.40 -1.43 -5.66
N GLN A 188 22.93 -2.58 -6.09
CA GLN A 188 23.88 -2.68 -7.20
C GLN A 188 23.23 -2.48 -8.58
N MET A 189 21.90 -2.60 -8.65
CA MET A 189 21.12 -2.33 -9.87
C MET A 189 20.66 -0.86 -9.98
N GLN A 190 20.95 -0.03 -8.98
CA GLN A 190 20.73 1.43 -8.98
C GLN A 190 22.03 2.17 -9.35
#